data_AF-A0A8J7E240-F1
#
_entry.id   AF-A0A8J7E240-F1
#
_cell.length_a   1.000
_cell.length_b   1.000
_cell.length_c   1.000
_cell.angle_alpha   90.00
_cell.angle_beta   90.00
_cell.angle_gamma   90.00
#
_symmetry.space_group_name_H-M   'P 1'
#
loop_
_entity.id
_entity.type
_entity.pdbx_description
1 polymer ?
#
loop_
_entity_poly.entity_id
_entity_poly.type
_entity_poly.pdbx_seq_one_letter_code
_entity_poly.pdbx_strand_id
1 'polypeptide(L)'
;MGGTPYQTVSLAGRIARVRARPLNILEFFHKGTRTIQQLNQGQLHAQLQSGRAIVLFDGLDEIFDPLRRDEATTEIIRFSNDYPNVQIVVTSRIIGYNAERLTHAEFRHLTLQELESEQIQDFIEKWHDRALGNDPDREFLQTRLQTAIESSKAIATLAGNPLLLTMMAILNRRQELPRDRAELYDQASRVLLYHWDVDYKRLQLPADAIGRLEKQALLRRIAYKMQAGQKGLAGNIIDGDKLLTLVCEFLREREFEHPRQRAKLVIEQLRERNFILCFLGDNYYGFVHRTFLEYFCAWSFVWQFEKDRTLTEEDLKTVFRQHWQEESWHEVLCLICGMIGEQVAGVLIEELMGQDYRKDPAIPLILAAECLWEVKNPANIKNQSPLRCWNA
;
A
#
# COMPACT_ATOMS: atom_id res chain seq x y z
N MET A 1 22.82 0.59 -34.18
CA MET A 1 21.65 1.47 -34.18
C MET A 1 21.38 1.83 -32.73
N GLY A 2 21.79 3.03 -32.31
CA GLY A 2 21.62 3.47 -30.92
C GLY A 2 20.18 3.86 -30.67
N GLY A 3 19.47 3.08 -29.85
CA GLY A 3 18.16 3.45 -29.36
C GLY A 3 18.28 4.65 -28.45
N THR A 4 17.61 5.75 -28.80
CA THR A 4 17.38 6.85 -27.86
C THR A 4 16.67 6.31 -26.63
N PRO A 5 17.12 6.64 -25.41
CA PRO A 5 16.46 6.18 -24.19
C PRO A 5 15.04 6.75 -24.14
N TYR A 6 14.05 5.88 -23.99
CA TYR A 6 12.69 6.28 -23.70
C TYR A 6 12.68 7.06 -22.38
N GLN A 7 12.16 8.29 -22.37
CA GLN A 7 11.91 9.01 -21.13
C GLN A 7 10.64 8.44 -20.49
N THR A 8 10.79 7.76 -19.35
CA THR A 8 9.67 7.19 -18.58
C THR A 8 9.03 8.26 -17.71
N VAL A 9 7.72 8.46 -17.83
CA VAL A 9 6.91 9.27 -16.91
C VAL A 9 5.70 8.44 -16.47
N SER A 10 5.52 8.25 -15.16
CA SER A 10 4.40 7.50 -14.53
C SER A 10 3.32 8.47 -14.02
N LEU A 11 2.03 8.21 -14.32
CA LEU A 11 0.98 9.25 -14.28
C LEU A 11 -0.38 8.95 -13.65
N ALA A 12 -0.79 7.71 -13.37
CA ALA A 12 -2.08 7.57 -12.68
C ALA A 12 -1.92 8.00 -11.20
N GLY A 13 -3.04 8.47 -10.66
CA GLY A 13 -3.08 9.32 -9.48
C GLY A 13 -2.90 10.83 -9.75
N ARG A 14 -2.08 11.30 -10.69
CA ARG A 14 -1.75 12.75 -10.79
C ARG A 14 -2.78 13.62 -11.53
N ILE A 15 -3.47 13.07 -12.53
CA ILE A 15 -4.47 13.80 -13.35
C ILE A 15 -5.67 14.26 -12.53
N ALA A 16 -6.10 13.46 -11.55
CA ALA A 16 -7.21 13.80 -10.65
C ALA A 16 -6.85 14.88 -9.60
N ARG A 17 -5.65 15.48 -9.62
CA ARG A 17 -5.11 16.26 -8.47
C ARG A 17 -4.82 17.75 -8.77
N VAL A 18 -5.32 18.32 -9.88
CA VAL A 18 -5.12 19.76 -10.23
C VAL A 18 -6.28 20.65 -9.77
N ARG A 19 -5.98 21.81 -9.15
CA ARG A 19 -6.97 22.81 -8.67
C ARG A 19 -7.66 23.62 -9.79
N ALA A 20 -7.00 23.79 -10.93
CA ALA A 20 -7.58 24.32 -12.16
C ALA A 20 -7.61 23.18 -13.20
N ARG A 21 -8.79 22.79 -13.67
CA ARG A 21 -8.97 21.64 -14.58
C ARG A 21 -8.15 21.86 -15.87
N PRO A 22 -7.12 21.04 -16.17
CA PRO A 22 -6.63 20.95 -17.53
C PRO A 22 -7.72 20.30 -18.39
N LEU A 23 -7.96 20.84 -19.58
CA LEU A 23 -8.97 20.37 -20.54
C LEU A 23 -8.63 18.99 -21.12
N ASN A 24 -7.36 18.58 -21.05
CA ASN A 24 -6.88 17.27 -21.49
C ASN A 24 -5.51 16.93 -20.87
N ILE A 25 -5.06 15.70 -21.07
CA ILE A 25 -3.78 15.17 -20.56
C ILE A 25 -2.57 15.99 -21.04
N LEU A 26 -2.58 16.52 -22.26
CA LEU A 26 -1.50 17.34 -22.79
C LEU A 26 -1.37 18.68 -22.06
N GLU A 27 -2.49 19.32 -21.76
CA GLU A 27 -2.51 20.54 -20.97
C GLU A 27 -2.06 20.27 -19.53
N PHE A 28 -2.37 19.10 -18.96
CA PHE A 28 -1.83 18.67 -17.67
C PHE A 28 -0.30 18.64 -17.66
N PHE A 29 0.35 18.10 -18.70
CA PHE A 29 1.82 18.09 -18.79
C PHE A 29 2.44 19.46 -19.04
N HIS A 30 1.70 20.33 -19.73
CA HIS A 30 2.18 21.66 -20.08
C HIS A 30 2.05 22.66 -18.93
N LYS A 31 0.94 22.60 -18.19
CA LYS A 31 0.58 23.58 -17.14
C LYS A 31 0.61 23.00 -15.72
N GLY A 32 0.77 21.69 -15.55
CA GLY A 32 0.69 21.04 -14.26
C GLY A 32 1.83 21.43 -13.34
N THR A 33 1.53 21.99 -12.16
CA THR A 33 2.52 22.26 -11.11
C THR A 33 3.11 20.98 -10.49
N ARG A 34 2.46 19.82 -10.71
CA ARG A 34 2.84 18.48 -10.20
C ARG A 34 3.62 17.61 -11.19
N THR A 35 4.04 18.18 -12.30
CA THR A 35 4.85 17.46 -13.29
C THR A 35 6.30 17.43 -12.84
N ILE A 36 6.97 16.29 -13.01
CA ILE A 36 8.43 16.18 -12.78
C ILE A 36 9.17 17.15 -13.71
N GLN A 37 8.61 17.41 -14.91
CA GLN A 37 9.06 18.43 -15.86
C GLN A 37 7.86 19.00 -16.63
N GLN A 38 7.87 20.32 -16.87
CA GLN A 38 6.93 20.95 -17.80
C GLN A 38 7.33 20.57 -19.22
N LEU A 39 6.52 19.72 -19.85
CA LEU A 39 6.75 19.33 -21.24
C LEU A 39 6.05 20.33 -22.17
N ASN A 40 6.75 20.77 -23.20
CA ASN A 40 6.14 21.62 -24.21
C ASN A 40 5.03 20.83 -24.94
N GLN A 41 3.83 21.38 -24.95
CA GLN A 41 2.65 20.71 -25.51
C GLN A 41 2.83 20.32 -26.98
N GLY A 42 3.40 21.20 -27.80
CA GLY A 42 3.61 20.95 -29.23
C GLY A 42 4.65 19.86 -29.48
N GLN A 43 5.74 19.86 -28.71
CA GLN A 43 6.77 18.82 -28.81
C GLN A 43 6.24 17.47 -28.35
N LEU A 44 5.51 17.43 -27.23
CA LEU A 44 4.90 16.20 -26.72
C LEU A 44 3.86 15.65 -27.71
N HIS A 45 3.01 16.51 -28.26
CA HIS A 45 2.05 16.14 -29.30
C HIS A 45 2.73 15.52 -30.53
N ALA A 46 3.80 16.14 -31.04
CA ALA A 46 4.55 15.61 -32.18
C ALA A 46 5.18 14.24 -31.88
N GLN A 47 5.70 14.04 -30.66
CA GLN A 47 6.25 12.74 -30.25
C GLN A 47 5.18 11.65 -30.17
N LEU A 48 4.03 11.97 -29.57
CA LEU A 48 2.89 11.07 -29.46
C LEU A 48 2.32 10.71 -30.83
N GLN A 49 2.11 11.69 -31.72
CA GLN A 49 1.67 11.42 -33.10
C GLN A 49 2.64 10.51 -33.86
N SER A 50 3.95 10.67 -33.62
CA SER A 50 4.98 9.85 -34.26
C SER A 50 5.08 8.42 -33.72
N GLY A 51 4.35 8.06 -32.66
CA GLY A 51 4.39 6.72 -32.04
C GLY A 51 5.71 6.41 -31.31
N ARG A 52 6.57 7.41 -31.07
CA ARG A 52 7.89 7.25 -30.43
C ARG A 52 7.85 7.35 -28.90
N ALA A 53 6.68 7.16 -28.32
CA ALA A 53 6.45 7.28 -26.89
C ALA A 53 5.64 6.09 -26.38
N ILE A 54 5.88 5.73 -25.12
CA ILE A 54 5.05 4.82 -24.35
C ILE A 54 4.48 5.63 -23.19
N VAL A 55 3.19 5.48 -22.92
CA VAL A 55 2.50 6.21 -21.85
C VAL A 55 2.04 5.22 -20.78
N LEU A 56 2.48 5.46 -19.55
CA LEU A 56 2.19 4.60 -18.40
C LEU A 56 1.31 5.35 -17.39
N PHE A 57 0.06 4.93 -17.27
CA PHE A 57 -0.87 5.39 -16.24
C PHE A 57 -0.80 4.42 -15.05
N ASP A 58 0.01 4.77 -14.05
CA ASP A 58 0.22 3.94 -12.85
C ASP A 58 -0.79 4.16 -11.70
N GLY A 59 -1.56 3.14 -11.31
CA GLY A 59 -2.43 3.17 -10.13
C GLY A 59 -3.76 3.90 -10.33
N LEU A 60 -4.61 3.43 -11.26
CA LEU A 60 -5.95 3.99 -11.48
C LEU A 60 -6.85 3.88 -10.23
N ASP A 61 -6.67 2.82 -9.43
CA ASP A 61 -7.38 2.59 -8.17
C ASP A 61 -7.08 3.69 -7.12
N GLU A 62 -5.93 4.37 -7.23
CA GLU A 62 -5.57 5.51 -6.37
C GLU A 62 -6.44 6.76 -6.59
N ILE A 63 -7.36 6.73 -7.55
CA ILE A 63 -8.39 7.75 -7.72
C ILE A 63 -9.65 7.29 -6.98
N PHE A 64 -9.73 7.55 -5.69
CA PHE A 64 -10.76 7.00 -4.80
C PHE A 64 -12.17 7.53 -5.04
N ASP A 65 -12.28 8.74 -5.58
CA ASP A 65 -13.57 9.30 -5.96
C ASP A 65 -14.06 8.60 -7.24
N PRO A 66 -15.17 7.85 -7.20
CA PRO A 66 -15.62 7.08 -8.36
C PRO A 66 -15.94 7.94 -9.58
N LEU A 67 -16.46 9.16 -9.38
CA LEU A 67 -16.75 10.08 -10.49
C LEU A 67 -15.45 10.56 -11.11
N ARG A 68 -14.45 10.92 -10.30
CA ARG A 68 -13.14 11.36 -10.81
C ARG A 68 -12.36 10.23 -11.47
N ARG A 69 -12.52 8.99 -10.98
CA ARG A 69 -11.94 7.80 -11.62
C ARG A 69 -12.58 7.56 -12.98
N ASP A 70 -13.90 7.69 -13.08
CA ASP A 70 -14.63 7.56 -14.34
C ASP A 70 -14.26 8.68 -15.35
N GLU A 71 -14.10 9.92 -14.87
CA GLU A 71 -13.56 11.04 -15.65
C GLU A 71 -12.15 10.71 -16.17
N ALA A 72 -11.26 10.21 -15.30
CA ALA A 72 -9.89 9.84 -15.70
C ALA A 72 -9.87 8.70 -16.73
N THR A 73 -10.68 7.67 -16.56
CA THR A 73 -10.86 6.59 -17.55
C THR A 73 -11.34 7.15 -18.88
N THR A 74 -12.29 8.08 -18.87
CA THR A 74 -12.80 8.73 -20.09
C THR A 74 -11.70 9.50 -20.82
N GLU A 75 -10.85 10.23 -20.09
CA GLU A 75 -9.72 10.96 -20.67
C GLU A 75 -8.63 10.01 -21.20
N ILE A 76 -8.36 8.88 -20.54
CA ILE A 76 -7.42 7.86 -21.03
C ILE A 76 -7.92 7.28 -22.36
N ILE A 77 -9.21 6.96 -22.47
CA ILE A 77 -9.82 6.45 -23.70
C ILE A 77 -9.79 7.51 -24.81
N ARG A 78 -10.06 8.78 -24.48
CA ARG A 78 -9.93 9.86 -25.47
C ARG A 78 -8.48 9.96 -25.96
N PHE A 79 -7.53 9.90 -25.05
CA PHE A 79 -6.11 9.97 -25.38
C PHE A 79 -5.64 8.80 -26.25
N SER A 80 -6.13 7.57 -26.02
CA SER A 80 -5.82 6.44 -26.90
C SER A 80 -6.37 6.64 -28.31
N ASN A 81 -7.55 7.24 -28.43
CA ASN A 81 -8.15 7.55 -29.73
C ASN A 81 -7.42 8.67 -30.48
N ASP A 82 -6.93 9.68 -29.76
CA ASP A 82 -6.16 10.78 -30.33
C ASP A 82 -4.75 10.35 -30.80
N TYR A 83 -4.18 9.31 -30.17
CA TYR A 83 -2.83 8.81 -30.43
C TYR A 83 -2.79 7.29 -30.65
N PRO A 84 -3.36 6.77 -31.75
CA PRO A 84 -3.48 5.32 -31.98
C PRO A 84 -2.13 4.61 -32.17
N ASN A 85 -1.06 5.34 -32.47
CA ASN A 85 0.29 4.80 -32.65
C ASN A 85 1.10 4.70 -31.33
N VAL A 86 0.53 5.12 -30.20
CA VAL A 86 1.21 5.13 -28.90
C VAL A 86 0.82 3.89 -28.11
N GLN A 87 1.82 3.20 -27.55
CA GLN A 87 1.54 2.14 -26.59
C GLN A 87 1.15 2.75 -25.24
N ILE A 88 -0.05 2.40 -24.76
CA ILE A 88 -0.58 2.87 -23.49
C ILE A 88 -0.72 1.68 -22.55
N VAL A 89 -0.20 1.81 -21.33
CA VAL A 89 -0.36 0.84 -20.26
C VAL A 89 -1.04 1.53 -19.09
N VAL A 90 -2.07 0.90 -18.54
CA VAL A 90 -2.77 1.35 -17.33
C VAL A 90 -2.61 0.26 -16.28
N THR A 91 -2.18 0.63 -15.07
CA THR A 91 -2.12 -0.31 -13.93
C THR A 91 -3.21 0.06 -12.92
N SER A 92 -3.74 -0.96 -12.24
CA SER A 92 -4.77 -0.82 -11.21
C SER A 92 -4.76 -2.08 -10.35
N ARG A 93 -5.33 -2.01 -9.15
CA ARG A 93 -5.84 -3.20 -8.44
C ARG A 93 -6.97 -3.87 -9.25
N ILE A 94 -7.26 -5.13 -8.92
CA ILE A 94 -8.18 -6.02 -9.66
C ILE A 94 -9.63 -5.49 -9.66
N ILE A 95 -10.02 -4.78 -8.60
CA ILE A 95 -11.39 -4.32 -8.37
C ILE A 95 -11.45 -2.79 -8.61
N GLY A 96 -12.66 -2.23 -8.74
CA GLY A 96 -12.88 -0.79 -8.57
C GLY A 96 -12.70 0.09 -9.80
N TYR A 97 -12.30 -0.45 -10.94
CA TYR A 97 -12.35 0.27 -12.22
C TYR A 97 -13.31 -0.41 -13.20
N ASN A 98 -13.88 0.37 -14.12
CA ASN A 98 -14.80 -0.16 -15.12
C ASN A 98 -13.99 -0.84 -16.23
N ALA A 99 -13.68 -2.12 -16.02
CA ALA A 99 -12.92 -2.94 -16.96
C ALA A 99 -13.62 -3.05 -18.32
N GLU A 100 -14.95 -3.12 -18.34
CA GLU A 100 -15.73 -3.19 -19.58
C GLU A 100 -15.46 -1.97 -20.46
N ARG A 101 -15.46 -0.75 -19.91
CA ARG A 101 -15.19 0.47 -20.70
C ARG A 101 -13.83 0.46 -21.38
N LEU A 102 -12.79 -0.03 -20.68
CA LEU A 102 -11.46 -0.15 -21.25
C LEU A 102 -11.41 -1.25 -22.32
N THR A 103 -12.09 -2.37 -22.10
CA THR A 103 -12.22 -3.46 -23.09
C THR A 103 -12.90 -2.96 -24.37
N HIS A 104 -14.00 -2.19 -24.24
CA HIS A 104 -14.68 -1.57 -25.39
C HIS A 104 -13.82 -0.54 -26.13
N ALA A 105 -12.83 0.03 -25.46
CA ALA A 105 -11.81 0.89 -26.04
C ALA A 105 -10.57 0.12 -26.54
N GLU A 106 -10.71 -1.19 -26.76
CA GLU A 106 -9.67 -2.10 -27.31
C GLU A 106 -8.45 -2.32 -26.39
N PHE A 107 -8.54 -1.97 -25.10
CA PHE A 107 -7.50 -2.33 -24.15
C PHE A 107 -7.53 -3.83 -23.85
N ARG A 108 -6.34 -4.43 -23.77
CA ARG A 108 -6.17 -5.82 -23.31
C ARG A 108 -5.99 -5.84 -21.80
N HIS A 109 -6.75 -6.69 -21.13
CA HIS A 109 -6.65 -6.87 -19.69
C HIS A 109 -5.71 -8.03 -19.37
N LEU A 110 -4.72 -7.76 -18.51
CA LEU A 110 -3.74 -8.73 -18.06
C LEU A 110 -3.65 -8.65 -16.53
N THR A 111 -3.61 -9.79 -15.87
CA THR A 111 -3.44 -9.88 -14.41
C THR A 111 -2.01 -10.32 -14.10
N LEU A 112 -1.28 -9.51 -13.33
CA LEU A 112 0.02 -9.89 -12.80
C LEU A 112 -0.14 -11.08 -11.84
N GLN A 113 0.49 -12.19 -12.16
CA GLN A 113 0.50 -13.39 -11.32
C GLN A 113 1.55 -13.27 -10.21
N GLU A 114 1.44 -14.13 -9.22
CA GLU A 114 2.48 -14.33 -8.22
C GLU A 114 3.78 -14.81 -8.86
N LEU A 115 4.91 -14.54 -8.20
CA LEU A 115 6.21 -15.05 -8.62
C LEU A 115 6.24 -16.57 -8.53
N GLU A 116 6.69 -17.20 -9.61
CA GLU A 116 6.97 -18.64 -9.62
C GLU A 116 8.28 -18.93 -8.86
N SER A 117 8.47 -20.19 -8.44
CA SER A 117 9.63 -20.61 -7.65
C SER A 117 10.97 -20.21 -8.28
N GLU A 118 11.11 -20.32 -9.61
CA GLU A 118 12.32 -19.92 -10.34
C GLU A 118 12.55 -18.40 -10.28
N GLN A 119 11.47 -17.61 -10.35
CA GLN A 119 11.52 -16.15 -10.26
C GLN A 119 11.82 -15.68 -8.83
N ILE A 120 11.31 -16.39 -7.82
CA ILE A 120 11.63 -16.16 -6.41
C ILE A 120 13.12 -16.40 -6.19
N GLN A 121 13.66 -17.52 -6.69
CA GLN A 121 15.09 -17.81 -6.58
C GLN A 121 15.94 -16.71 -7.23
N ASP A 122 15.64 -16.36 -8.48
CA ASP A 122 16.34 -15.32 -9.24
C ASP A 122 16.27 -13.95 -8.53
N PHE A 123 15.11 -13.63 -7.93
CA PHE A 123 14.95 -12.42 -7.12
C PHE A 123 15.88 -12.42 -5.91
N ILE A 124 15.92 -13.52 -5.14
CA ILE A 124 16.73 -13.62 -3.91
C ILE A 124 18.20 -13.44 -4.24
N GLU A 125 18.69 -14.10 -5.28
CA GLU A 125 20.08 -14.02 -5.73
C GLU A 125 20.44 -12.57 -6.10
N LYS A 126 19.70 -11.98 -7.05
CA LYS A 126 19.93 -10.61 -7.54
C LYS A 126 19.79 -9.57 -6.44
N TRP A 127 18.79 -9.70 -5.56
CA TRP A 127 18.57 -8.74 -4.49
C TRP A 127 19.73 -8.73 -3.51
N HIS A 128 20.18 -9.90 -3.04
CA HIS A 128 21.29 -10.00 -2.10
C HIS A 128 22.61 -9.57 -2.76
N ASP A 129 22.84 -9.90 -4.03
CA ASP A 129 24.02 -9.41 -4.77
C ASP A 129 24.08 -7.89 -4.82
N ARG A 130 22.95 -7.23 -5.07
CA ARG A 130 22.89 -5.76 -5.15
C ARG A 130 22.91 -5.10 -3.77
N ALA A 131 22.21 -5.67 -2.79
CA ALA A 131 22.08 -5.07 -1.46
C ALA A 131 23.35 -5.26 -0.62
N LEU A 132 24.05 -6.40 -0.77
CA LEU A 132 25.17 -6.77 0.08
C LEU A 132 26.52 -6.71 -0.63
N GLY A 133 26.57 -6.73 -1.97
CA GLY A 133 27.81 -6.66 -2.72
C GLY A 133 28.78 -7.77 -2.31
N ASN A 134 29.90 -7.40 -1.67
CA ASN A 134 30.95 -8.30 -1.19
C ASN A 134 30.84 -8.65 0.31
N ASP A 135 29.68 -8.43 0.95
CA ASP A 135 29.46 -8.87 2.35
C ASP A 135 29.69 -10.40 2.45
N PRO A 136 30.55 -10.87 3.37
CA PRO A 136 30.85 -12.30 3.52
C PRO A 136 29.62 -13.13 3.90
N ASP A 137 28.60 -12.52 4.51
CA ASP A 137 27.38 -13.22 4.93
C ASP A 137 26.41 -13.45 3.75
N ARG A 138 26.69 -12.90 2.56
CA ARG A 138 25.73 -12.89 1.44
C ARG A 138 25.24 -14.27 1.03
N GLU A 139 26.16 -15.22 0.80
CA GLU A 139 25.80 -16.59 0.38
C GLU A 139 24.99 -17.29 1.47
N PHE A 140 25.41 -17.14 2.73
CA PHE A 140 24.67 -17.67 3.87
C PHE A 140 23.23 -17.12 3.94
N LEU A 141 23.05 -15.82 3.74
CA LEU A 141 21.72 -15.19 3.74
C LEU A 141 20.87 -15.65 2.57
N GLN A 142 21.43 -15.74 1.36
CA GLN A 142 20.72 -16.28 0.19
C GLN A 142 20.21 -17.70 0.46
N THR A 143 21.11 -18.62 0.86
CA THR A 143 20.75 -20.01 1.17
C THR A 143 19.73 -20.08 2.30
N ARG A 144 19.90 -19.28 3.36
CA ARG A 144 18.97 -19.26 4.49
C ARG A 144 17.55 -18.89 4.07
N LEU A 145 17.39 -17.85 3.25
CA LEU A 145 16.06 -17.42 2.78
C LEU A 145 15.44 -18.46 1.85
N GLN A 146 16.22 -19.01 0.92
CA GLN A 146 15.79 -20.09 0.03
C GLN A 146 15.30 -21.31 0.84
N THR A 147 16.11 -21.78 1.80
CA THR A 147 15.74 -22.90 2.67
C THR A 147 14.49 -22.61 3.49
N ALA A 148 14.30 -21.39 3.99
CA ALA A 148 13.10 -21.03 4.74
C ALA A 148 11.83 -21.06 3.86
N ILE A 149 11.93 -20.62 2.61
CA ILE A 149 10.85 -20.68 1.62
C ILE A 149 10.54 -22.14 1.25
N GLU A 150 11.55 -22.96 0.97
CA GLU A 150 11.39 -24.37 0.61
C GLU A 150 10.81 -25.22 1.75
N SER A 151 11.22 -24.93 2.99
CA SER A 151 10.83 -25.71 4.17
C SER A 151 9.48 -25.31 4.76
N SER A 152 8.86 -24.22 4.32
CA SER A 152 7.59 -23.73 4.85
C SER A 152 6.63 -23.27 3.76
N LYS A 153 5.54 -24.03 3.57
CA LYS A 153 4.45 -23.65 2.66
C LYS A 153 3.90 -22.25 2.93
N ALA A 154 3.78 -21.86 4.20
CA ALA A 154 3.31 -20.54 4.58
C ALA A 154 4.25 -19.43 4.09
N ILE A 155 5.57 -19.59 4.30
CA ILE A 155 6.58 -18.64 3.81
C ILE A 155 6.60 -18.62 2.27
N ALA A 156 6.49 -19.78 1.62
CA ALA A 156 6.42 -19.87 0.16
C ALA A 156 5.22 -19.12 -0.42
N THR A 157 4.05 -19.23 0.19
CA THR A 157 2.86 -18.46 -0.20
C THR A 157 3.11 -16.95 -0.08
N LEU A 158 3.77 -16.49 0.99
CA LEU A 158 4.12 -15.07 1.12
C LEU A 158 5.15 -14.64 0.06
N ALA A 159 6.09 -15.51 -0.30
CA ALA A 159 7.20 -15.21 -1.21
C ALA A 159 6.74 -15.01 -2.66
N GLY A 160 5.56 -15.53 -3.02
CA GLY A 160 4.93 -15.25 -4.32
C GLY A 160 4.63 -13.77 -4.54
N ASN A 161 4.48 -12.98 -3.46
CA ASN A 161 4.32 -11.53 -3.56
C ASN A 161 5.69 -10.81 -3.53
N PRO A 162 6.09 -10.07 -4.58
CA PRO A 162 7.40 -9.42 -4.65
C PRO A 162 7.70 -8.45 -3.49
N LEU A 163 6.68 -7.75 -2.99
CA LEU A 163 6.83 -6.83 -1.86
C LEU A 163 7.15 -7.61 -0.57
N LEU A 164 6.39 -8.67 -0.29
CA LEU A 164 6.62 -9.50 0.88
C LEU A 164 7.97 -10.21 0.82
N LEU A 165 8.36 -10.70 -0.36
CA LEU A 165 9.68 -11.27 -0.60
C LEU A 165 10.80 -10.25 -0.35
N THR A 166 10.61 -8.99 -0.76
CA THR A 166 11.55 -7.91 -0.44
C THR A 166 11.66 -7.70 1.08
N MET A 167 10.54 -7.67 1.80
CA MET A 167 10.54 -7.54 3.27
C MET A 167 11.23 -8.72 3.95
N MET A 168 10.98 -9.95 3.48
CA MET A 168 11.65 -11.15 3.97
C MET A 168 13.16 -11.09 3.73
N ALA A 169 13.61 -10.66 2.55
CA ALA A 169 15.03 -10.48 2.26
C ALA A 169 15.71 -9.46 3.21
N ILE A 170 15.01 -8.38 3.57
CA ILE A 170 15.47 -7.40 4.56
C ILE A 170 15.55 -8.02 5.97
N LEU A 171 14.57 -8.83 6.37
CA LEU A 171 14.47 -9.43 7.71
C LEU A 171 15.38 -10.64 7.94
N ASN A 172 15.71 -11.35 6.85
CA ASN A 172 16.45 -12.61 6.85
C ASN A 172 17.83 -12.53 7.51
N ARG A 173 18.35 -11.35 7.87
CA ARG A 173 19.63 -11.22 8.55
C ARG A 173 19.64 -11.72 9.99
N ARG A 174 18.54 -11.59 10.76
CA ARG A 174 18.60 -11.73 12.24
C ARG A 174 17.41 -12.40 12.92
N GLN A 175 16.32 -12.71 12.21
CA GLN A 175 15.06 -13.17 12.82
C GLN A 175 14.52 -14.41 12.11
N GLU A 176 13.74 -15.23 12.80
CA GLU A 176 12.91 -16.25 12.15
C GLU A 176 11.89 -15.55 11.25
N LEU A 177 11.72 -16.05 10.03
CA LEU A 177 10.81 -15.44 9.07
C LEU A 177 9.36 -15.70 9.48
N PRO A 178 8.51 -14.65 9.49
CA PRO A 178 7.09 -14.78 9.78
C PRO A 178 6.39 -15.72 8.82
N ARG A 179 5.40 -16.44 9.35
CA ARG A 179 4.55 -17.36 8.58
C ARG A 179 3.23 -16.71 8.12
N ASP A 180 2.93 -15.51 8.63
CA ASP A 180 1.75 -14.74 8.26
C ASP A 180 2.11 -13.27 7.93
N ARG A 181 1.26 -12.65 7.11
CA ARG A 181 1.47 -11.29 6.58
C ARG A 181 1.51 -10.25 7.69
N ALA A 182 0.62 -10.35 8.67
CA ALA A 182 0.53 -9.40 9.76
C ALA A 182 1.81 -9.36 10.60
N GLU A 183 2.37 -10.53 10.93
CA GLU A 183 3.65 -10.63 11.63
C GLU A 183 4.83 -10.16 10.73
N LEU A 184 4.78 -10.44 9.42
CA LEU A 184 5.77 -9.92 8.47
C LEU A 184 5.81 -8.39 8.46
N TYR A 185 4.64 -7.74 8.42
CA TYR A 185 4.55 -6.28 8.51
C TYR A 185 4.97 -5.74 9.88
N ASP A 186 4.64 -6.42 10.98
CA ASP A 186 5.12 -6.02 12.31
C ASP A 186 6.66 -6.04 12.36
N GLN A 187 7.28 -7.16 12.00
CA GLN A 187 8.73 -7.30 12.01
C GLN A 187 9.41 -6.31 11.05
N ALA A 188 8.89 -6.14 9.83
CA ALA A 188 9.42 -5.17 8.87
C ALA A 188 9.33 -3.75 9.42
N SER A 189 8.18 -3.36 9.99
CA SER A 189 8.00 -2.05 10.61
C SER A 189 8.96 -1.85 11.79
N ARG A 190 9.20 -2.88 12.60
CA ARG A 190 10.17 -2.83 13.70
C ARG A 190 11.58 -2.61 13.18
N VAL A 191 11.99 -3.31 12.12
CA VAL A 191 13.32 -3.12 11.53
C VAL A 191 13.48 -1.71 10.97
N LEU A 192 12.52 -1.23 10.19
CA LEU A 192 12.55 0.14 9.65
C LEU A 192 12.62 1.20 10.75
N LEU A 193 11.94 0.98 11.88
CA LEU A 193 11.91 1.91 13.01
C LEU A 193 13.08 1.75 14.00
N TYR A 194 13.68 0.56 14.11
CA TYR A 194 14.73 0.22 15.09
C TYR A 194 16.15 0.32 14.53
N HIS A 195 16.40 -0.20 13.33
CA HIS A 195 17.78 -0.35 12.82
C HIS A 195 18.49 0.99 12.64
N TRP A 196 17.76 2.06 12.35
CA TRP A 196 18.34 3.39 12.19
C TRP A 196 18.65 4.12 13.51
N ASP A 197 18.10 3.68 14.65
CA ASP A 197 18.44 4.24 15.97
C ASP A 197 19.72 3.59 16.56
N VAL A 198 20.13 2.40 16.09
CA VAL A 198 21.27 1.64 16.68
C VAL A 198 22.61 1.93 16.00
N ASP A 199 22.67 2.08 14.67
CA ASP A 199 23.90 2.52 13.97
C ASP A 199 24.34 3.93 14.41
N TYR A 200 23.41 4.68 15.01
CA TYR A 200 23.64 5.99 15.61
C TYR A 200 24.08 5.96 17.07
N LYS A 201 24.32 4.81 17.75
CA LYS A 201 24.97 4.86 19.09
C LYS A 201 26.38 5.49 19.07
N ARG A 202 26.94 5.78 17.89
CA ARG A 202 28.16 6.58 17.68
C ARG A 202 27.93 8.08 17.42
N LEU A 203 26.70 8.52 17.22
CA LEU A 203 26.32 9.93 17.04
C LEU A 203 25.18 10.21 18.02
N GLN A 204 25.38 11.12 18.97
CA GLN A 204 24.38 11.44 20.00
C GLN A 204 22.98 11.55 19.38
N LEU A 205 22.06 10.63 19.73
CA LEU A 205 20.64 10.83 19.47
C LEU A 205 20.32 12.18 20.10
N PRO A 206 19.81 13.17 19.35
CA PRO A 206 19.37 14.39 19.99
C PRO A 206 18.30 13.97 21.01
N ALA A 207 18.36 14.55 22.21
CA ALA A 207 17.59 14.13 23.40
C ALA A 207 16.06 14.27 23.22
N ASP A 208 15.61 14.53 22.00
CA ASP A 208 14.28 14.88 21.54
C ASP A 208 13.66 13.86 20.56
N ALA A 209 14.30 12.73 20.30
CA ALA A 209 13.72 11.65 19.50
C ALA A 209 12.66 10.87 20.30
N ILE A 210 11.49 10.64 19.68
CA ILE A 210 10.49 9.71 20.23
C ILE A 210 10.94 8.26 20.04
N GLY A 211 10.64 7.39 21.00
CA GLY A 211 11.01 5.98 20.96
C GLY A 211 10.26 5.18 19.88
N ARG A 212 10.71 3.95 19.63
CA ARG A 212 10.09 3.05 18.63
C ARG A 212 8.60 2.82 18.89
N LEU A 213 8.20 2.65 20.14
CA LEU A 213 6.80 2.40 20.50
C LEU A 213 5.93 3.64 20.23
N GLU A 214 6.46 4.82 20.52
CA GLU A 214 5.83 6.11 20.19
C GLU A 214 5.70 6.28 18.67
N LYS A 215 6.73 5.94 17.90
CA LYS A 215 6.69 5.96 16.43
C LYS A 215 5.61 5.02 15.89
N GLN A 216 5.51 3.80 16.43
CA GLN A 216 4.46 2.84 16.03
C GLN A 216 3.06 3.39 16.36
N ALA A 217 2.85 3.94 17.56
CA ALA A 217 1.58 4.55 17.93
C ALA A 217 1.23 5.77 17.05
N LEU A 218 2.23 6.59 16.73
CA LEU A 218 2.07 7.73 15.82
C LEU A 218 1.67 7.26 14.41
N LEU A 219 2.34 6.24 13.87
CA LEU A 219 2.03 5.70 12.55
C LEU A 219 0.64 5.07 12.48
N ARG A 220 0.16 4.40 13.56
CA ARG A 220 -1.24 3.96 13.66
C ARG A 220 -2.22 5.14 13.59
N ARG A 221 -1.93 6.24 14.30
CA ARG A 221 -2.78 7.45 14.27
C ARG A 221 -2.78 8.10 12.89
N ILE A 222 -1.61 8.22 12.24
CA ILE A 222 -1.48 8.75 10.88
C ILE A 222 -2.28 7.88 9.91
N ALA A 223 -2.05 6.57 9.93
CA ALA A 223 -2.70 5.62 9.05
C ALA A 223 -4.23 5.62 9.21
N TYR A 224 -4.70 5.57 10.45
CA TYR A 224 -6.13 5.66 10.75
C TYR A 224 -6.75 6.96 10.22
N LYS A 225 -6.10 8.12 10.43
CA LYS A 225 -6.62 9.41 9.93
C LYS A 225 -6.58 9.53 8.41
N MET A 226 -5.60 8.92 7.76
CA MET A 226 -5.54 8.85 6.30
C MET A 226 -6.66 7.95 5.77
N GLN A 227 -6.75 6.71 6.26
CA GLN A 227 -7.70 5.72 5.77
C GLN A 227 -9.17 6.06 6.11
N ALA A 228 -9.45 6.43 7.36
CA ALA A 228 -10.79 6.77 7.85
C ALA A 228 -11.19 8.24 7.63
N GLY A 229 -10.31 9.04 7.02
CA GLY A 229 -10.61 10.42 6.66
C GLY A 229 -11.64 10.52 5.52
N GLN A 230 -12.34 11.65 5.42
CA GLN A 230 -13.29 11.90 4.32
C GLN A 230 -12.62 11.73 2.95
N LYS A 231 -13.41 11.28 1.95
CA LYS A 231 -13.01 11.01 0.55
C LYS A 231 -12.06 12.09 0.05
N GLY A 232 -10.76 11.77 0.02
CA GLY A 232 -9.67 12.71 -0.26
C GLY A 232 -8.39 12.44 0.53
N LEU A 233 -8.49 11.88 1.76
CA LEU A 233 -7.34 11.38 2.53
C LEU A 233 -7.14 9.86 2.39
N ALA A 234 -8.18 9.13 1.98
CA ALA A 234 -8.19 7.67 1.84
C ALA A 234 -7.16 7.12 0.84
N GLY A 235 -6.53 7.99 0.04
CA GLY A 235 -5.51 7.59 -0.90
C GLY A 235 -4.14 7.97 -0.49
N ASN A 236 -3.44 7.11 0.27
CA ASN A 236 -2.02 7.17 0.64
C ASN A 236 -1.36 8.57 0.65
N ILE A 237 -2.11 9.59 1.06
CA ILE A 237 -1.77 11.00 0.87
C ILE A 237 -2.36 11.79 2.02
N ILE A 238 -1.52 12.65 2.58
CA ILE A 238 -1.89 13.63 3.58
C ILE A 238 -1.20 14.95 3.26
N ASP A 239 -1.95 16.05 3.40
CA ASP A 239 -1.41 17.39 3.31
C ASP A 239 -0.39 17.63 4.44
N GLY A 240 0.72 18.29 4.14
CA GLY A 240 1.84 18.48 5.05
C GLY A 240 1.48 19.28 6.30
N ASP A 241 0.58 20.26 6.19
CA ASP A 241 0.12 21.03 7.35
C ASP A 241 -0.82 20.19 8.22
N LYS A 242 -1.67 19.35 7.60
CA LYS A 242 -2.49 18.37 8.32
C LYS A 242 -1.64 17.32 9.02
N LEU A 243 -0.62 16.79 8.35
CA LEU A 243 0.33 15.83 8.93
C LEU A 243 1.07 16.47 10.11
N LEU A 244 1.63 17.67 9.93
CA LEU A 244 2.32 18.40 10.99
C LEU A 244 1.41 18.64 12.19
N THR A 245 0.16 19.05 11.96
CA THR A 245 -0.84 19.23 13.02
C THR A 245 -1.09 17.93 13.77
N LEU A 246 -1.29 16.83 13.04
CA LEU A 246 -1.56 15.52 13.62
C LEU A 246 -0.39 15.01 14.49
N VAL A 247 0.85 15.14 14.01
CA VAL A 247 2.04 14.76 14.80
C VAL A 247 2.20 15.68 16.01
N CYS A 248 1.96 16.98 15.85
CA CYS A 248 2.06 17.95 16.94
C CYS A 248 1.03 17.67 18.06
N GLU A 249 -0.20 17.33 17.71
CA GLU A 249 -1.23 16.92 18.67
C GLU A 249 -0.84 15.64 19.42
N PHE A 250 -0.38 14.62 18.70
CA PHE A 250 0.10 13.37 19.31
C PHE A 250 1.22 13.61 20.33
N LEU A 251 2.17 14.49 20.01
CA LEU A 251 3.26 14.84 20.90
C LEU A 251 2.78 15.65 22.11
N ARG A 252 1.81 16.57 21.94
CA ARG A 252 1.22 17.32 23.06
C ARG A 252 0.48 16.41 24.04
N GLU A 253 -0.30 15.46 23.54
CA GLU A 253 -1.06 14.50 24.36
C GLU A 253 -0.15 13.61 25.23
N ARG A 254 1.12 13.46 24.81
CA ARG A 254 2.17 12.72 25.55
C ARG A 254 3.16 13.63 26.27
N GLU A 255 2.80 14.90 26.46
CA GLU A 255 3.55 15.87 27.27
C GLU A 255 4.99 16.13 26.78
N PHE A 256 5.26 15.93 25.49
CA PHE A 256 6.56 16.28 24.92
C PHE A 256 6.73 17.81 24.80
N GLU A 257 7.85 18.33 25.30
CA GLU A 257 8.25 19.73 25.10
C GLU A 257 8.42 20.07 23.61
N HIS A 258 8.19 21.35 23.26
CA HIS A 258 8.39 21.87 21.90
C HIS A 258 7.77 20.99 20.78
N PRO A 259 6.46 20.64 20.89
CA PRO A 259 5.83 19.61 20.05
C PRO A 259 5.85 19.95 18.57
N ARG A 260 5.83 21.25 18.20
CA ARG A 260 5.88 21.67 16.79
C ARG A 260 7.25 21.48 16.16
N GLN A 261 8.33 21.82 16.88
CA GLN A 261 9.70 21.60 16.40
C GLN A 261 9.97 20.09 16.28
N ARG A 262 9.62 19.35 17.33
CA ARG A 262 9.78 17.89 17.39
C ARG A 262 8.96 17.17 16.32
N ALA A 263 7.73 17.62 16.03
CA ALA A 263 6.92 17.07 14.96
C ALA A 263 7.61 17.15 13.59
N LYS A 264 8.27 18.27 13.27
CA LYS A 264 9.02 18.42 12.01
C LYS A 264 10.17 17.41 11.94
N LEU A 265 10.96 17.30 13.01
CA LEU A 265 12.08 16.36 13.10
C LEU A 265 11.61 14.90 12.98
N VAL A 266 10.50 14.54 13.61
CA VAL A 266 9.92 13.19 13.51
C VAL A 266 9.44 12.89 12.09
N ILE A 267 8.77 13.84 11.42
CA ILE A 267 8.34 13.66 10.02
C ILE A 267 9.55 13.48 9.10
N GLU A 268 10.60 14.29 9.28
CA GLU A 268 11.87 14.15 8.55
C GLU A 268 12.54 12.80 8.83
N GLN A 269 12.58 12.36 10.10
CA GLN A 269 13.12 11.07 10.48
C GLN A 269 12.36 9.91 9.81
N LEU A 270 11.02 9.94 9.84
CA LEU A 270 10.17 8.92 9.21
C LEU A 270 10.35 8.88 7.68
N ARG A 271 10.71 10.01 7.05
CA ARG A 271 10.92 10.14 5.61
C ARG A 271 12.33 9.75 5.17
N GLU A 272 13.34 10.36 5.77
CA GLU A 272 14.72 10.31 5.27
C GLU A 272 15.53 9.20 5.92
N ARG A 273 15.14 8.75 7.12
CA ARG A 273 15.87 7.70 7.85
C ARG A 273 15.11 6.40 7.89
N ASN A 274 13.85 6.42 8.34
CA ASN A 274 13.07 5.18 8.43
C ASN A 274 12.51 4.72 7.08
N PHE A 275 12.49 5.60 6.07
CA PHE A 275 11.93 5.33 4.74
C PHE A 275 10.52 4.71 4.79
N ILE A 276 9.69 5.16 5.74
CA ILE A 276 8.32 4.67 5.88
C ILE A 276 7.31 5.69 5.32
N LEU A 277 7.65 6.98 5.36
CA LEU A 277 6.93 8.04 4.67
C LEU A 277 7.75 8.58 3.50
N CYS A 278 7.08 9.18 2.51
CA CYS A 278 7.71 9.87 1.38
C CYS A 278 7.05 11.23 1.12
N PHE A 279 7.77 12.10 0.43
CA PHE A 279 7.24 13.35 -0.10
C PHE A 279 6.74 13.15 -1.53
N LEU A 280 5.49 13.50 -1.79
CA LEU A 280 4.80 13.25 -3.06
C LEU A 280 4.74 14.50 -3.97
N GLY A 281 5.28 15.64 -3.52
CA GLY A 281 5.18 16.94 -4.21
C GLY A 281 4.08 17.83 -3.64
N ASP A 282 4.14 19.15 -3.91
CA ASP A 282 3.13 20.15 -3.52
C ASP A 282 2.71 20.11 -2.03
N ASN A 283 3.66 19.90 -1.12
CA ASN A 283 3.39 19.75 0.33
C ASN A 283 2.52 18.53 0.68
N TYR A 284 2.57 17.45 -0.10
CA TYR A 284 1.90 16.19 0.22
C TYR A 284 2.87 15.09 0.62
N TYR A 285 2.42 14.25 1.55
CA TYR A 285 3.16 13.11 2.09
C TYR A 285 2.32 11.84 1.97
N GLY A 286 2.97 10.69 1.92
CA GLY A 286 2.32 9.38 1.93
C GLY A 286 3.20 8.33 2.59
N PHE A 287 2.69 7.12 2.81
CA PHE A 287 3.55 5.99 3.09
C PHE A 287 4.31 5.61 1.81
N VAL A 288 5.56 5.18 1.94
CA VAL A 288 6.36 4.71 0.78
C VAL A 288 5.63 3.60 0.04
N HIS A 289 4.96 2.72 0.78
CA HIS A 289 4.07 1.72 0.22
C HIS A 289 2.71 1.77 0.93
N ARG A 290 1.63 1.72 0.14
CA ARG A 290 0.24 1.76 0.65
C ARG A 290 -0.07 0.63 1.63
N THR A 291 0.55 -0.53 1.47
CA THR A 291 0.43 -1.64 2.42
C THR A 291 0.82 -1.27 3.86
N PHE A 292 1.80 -0.37 4.07
CA PHE A 292 2.09 0.09 5.43
C PHE A 292 0.95 0.95 5.98
N LEU A 293 0.34 1.81 5.17
CA LEU A 293 -0.88 2.52 5.55
C LEU A 293 -1.98 1.52 5.96
N GLU A 294 -2.22 0.50 5.14
CA GLU A 294 -3.27 -0.50 5.38
C GLU A 294 -3.00 -1.29 6.66
N TYR A 295 -1.76 -1.75 6.86
CA TYR A 295 -1.32 -2.43 8.07
C TYR A 295 -1.44 -1.58 9.34
N PHE A 296 -0.91 -0.36 9.35
CA PHE A 296 -0.99 0.49 10.54
C PHE A 296 -2.45 0.91 10.84
N CYS A 297 -3.30 1.00 9.81
CA CYS A 297 -4.72 1.25 10.00
C CYS A 297 -5.41 0.04 10.64
N ALA A 298 -5.22 -1.17 10.10
CA ALA A 298 -5.74 -2.41 10.68
C ALA A 298 -5.29 -2.57 12.13
N TRP A 299 -4.00 -2.34 12.38
CA TRP A 299 -3.43 -2.38 13.72
C TRP A 299 -4.07 -1.35 14.67
N SER A 300 -4.48 -0.17 14.17
CA SER A 300 -5.18 0.83 14.97
C SER A 300 -6.52 0.31 15.50
N PHE A 301 -7.31 -0.40 14.67
CA PHE A 301 -8.58 -1.00 15.08
C PHE A 301 -8.37 -2.13 16.10
N VAL A 302 -7.45 -3.04 15.82
CA VAL A 302 -7.14 -4.16 16.74
C VAL A 302 -6.60 -3.66 18.07
N TRP A 303 -5.73 -2.63 18.05
CA TRP A 303 -5.22 -2.03 19.28
C TRP A 303 -6.33 -1.39 20.13
N GLN A 304 -7.24 -0.65 19.48
CA GLN A 304 -8.38 -0.03 20.17
C GLN A 304 -9.36 -1.06 20.75
N PHE A 305 -9.52 -2.21 20.08
CA PHE A 305 -10.37 -3.30 20.57
C PHE A 305 -9.71 -4.08 21.72
N GLU A 306 -8.46 -4.55 21.55
CA GLU A 306 -7.83 -5.46 22.50
C GLU A 306 -7.11 -4.76 23.66
N LYS A 307 -6.49 -3.60 23.40
CA LYS A 307 -5.62 -2.91 24.38
C LYS A 307 -6.32 -1.75 25.04
N ASP A 308 -6.81 -0.80 24.24
CA ASP A 308 -7.47 0.40 24.78
C ASP A 308 -8.91 0.10 25.23
N ARG A 309 -9.52 -0.97 24.69
CA ARG A 309 -10.92 -1.36 24.92
C ARG A 309 -11.92 -0.25 24.65
N THR A 310 -11.61 0.62 23.70
CA THR A 310 -12.46 1.73 23.25
C THR A 310 -13.40 1.32 22.12
N LEU A 311 -13.12 0.20 21.45
CA LEU A 311 -14.01 -0.41 20.46
C LEU A 311 -14.61 -1.70 21.00
N THR A 312 -15.89 -1.91 20.70
CA THR A 312 -16.61 -3.15 20.93
C THR A 312 -16.61 -4.03 19.68
N GLU A 313 -17.07 -5.28 19.81
CA GLU A 313 -17.28 -6.18 18.67
C GLU A 313 -18.28 -5.58 17.66
N GLU A 314 -19.31 -4.88 18.14
CA GLU A 314 -20.32 -4.25 17.30
C GLU A 314 -19.76 -3.05 16.52
N ASP A 315 -18.82 -2.32 17.11
CA ASP A 315 -18.11 -1.25 16.39
C ASP A 315 -17.26 -1.83 15.25
N LEU A 316 -16.58 -2.97 15.47
CA LEU A 316 -15.84 -3.66 14.42
C LEU A 316 -16.78 -4.18 13.31
N LYS A 317 -17.92 -4.79 13.65
CA LYS A 317 -18.94 -5.17 12.65
C LYS A 317 -19.41 -3.98 11.84
N THR A 318 -19.58 -2.83 12.49
CA THR A 318 -19.98 -1.58 11.82
C THR A 318 -18.93 -1.12 10.81
N VAL A 319 -17.64 -1.23 11.12
CA VAL A 319 -16.54 -0.94 10.18
C VAL A 319 -16.64 -1.85 8.95
N PHE A 320 -16.85 -3.15 9.14
CA PHE A 320 -17.00 -4.11 8.04
C PHE A 320 -18.24 -3.81 7.18
N ARG A 321 -19.39 -3.51 7.80
CA ARG A 321 -20.62 -3.08 7.12
C ARG A 321 -20.46 -1.82 6.29
N GLN A 322 -19.73 -0.84 6.81
CA GLN A 322 -19.56 0.45 6.14
C GLN A 322 -18.63 0.34 4.94
N HIS A 323 -17.58 -0.49 5.04
CA HIS A 323 -16.45 -0.43 4.13
C HIS A 323 -16.28 -1.65 3.22
N TRP A 324 -17.11 -2.69 3.31
CA TRP A 324 -16.98 -3.87 2.43
C TRP A 324 -17.12 -3.54 0.93
N GLN A 325 -17.86 -2.48 0.57
CA GLN A 325 -17.97 -2.00 -0.82
C GLN A 325 -16.79 -1.13 -1.25
N GLU A 326 -16.00 -0.66 -0.29
CA GLU A 326 -14.86 0.20 -0.54
C GLU A 326 -13.61 -0.67 -0.70
N GLU A 327 -13.20 -0.91 -1.93
CA GLU A 327 -11.97 -1.65 -2.27
C GLU A 327 -10.75 -1.13 -1.50
N SER A 328 -10.72 0.18 -1.22
CA SER A 328 -9.63 0.78 -0.48
C SER A 328 -9.45 0.23 0.93
N TRP A 329 -10.48 -0.42 1.46
CA TRP A 329 -10.54 -1.02 2.78
C TRP A 329 -10.39 -2.53 2.79
N HIS A 330 -10.50 -3.22 1.65
CA HIS A 330 -10.45 -4.69 1.61
C HIS A 330 -9.22 -5.25 2.33
N GLU A 331 -8.04 -4.74 1.98
CA GLU A 331 -6.79 -5.13 2.64
C GLU A 331 -6.78 -4.80 4.14
N VAL A 332 -7.38 -3.68 4.57
CA VAL A 332 -7.50 -3.33 6.00
C VAL A 332 -8.38 -4.33 6.74
N LEU A 333 -9.51 -4.73 6.14
CA LEU A 333 -10.45 -5.69 6.72
C LEU A 333 -9.80 -7.09 6.83
N CYS A 334 -9.11 -7.54 5.78
CA CYS A 334 -8.35 -8.79 5.78
C CYS A 334 -7.27 -8.79 6.87
N LEU A 335 -6.49 -7.71 6.98
CA LEU A 335 -5.46 -7.59 8.02
C LEU A 335 -6.04 -7.53 9.44
N ILE A 336 -7.22 -6.94 9.65
CA ILE A 336 -7.91 -7.01 10.95
C ILE A 336 -8.18 -8.48 11.32
N CYS A 337 -8.73 -9.28 10.39
CA CYS A 337 -9.00 -10.70 10.60
C CYS A 337 -7.73 -11.52 10.89
N GLY A 338 -6.60 -11.20 10.25
CA GLY A 338 -5.31 -11.87 10.52
C GLY A 338 -4.63 -11.45 11.83
N MET A 339 -5.02 -10.31 12.40
CA MET A 339 -4.42 -9.74 13.61
C MET A 339 -5.23 -9.97 14.89
N ILE A 340 -6.54 -10.18 14.77
CA ILE A 340 -7.46 -10.36 15.90
C ILE A 340 -7.64 -11.83 16.27
N GLY A 341 -8.13 -12.12 17.48
CA GLY A 341 -8.43 -13.49 17.91
C GLY A 341 -9.45 -14.20 17.00
N GLU A 342 -9.26 -15.50 16.76
CA GLU A 342 -9.96 -16.24 15.69
C GLU A 342 -11.49 -16.24 15.86
N GLN A 343 -12.00 -16.24 17.09
CA GLN A 343 -13.46 -16.18 17.33
C GLN A 343 -14.06 -14.87 16.84
N VAL A 344 -13.38 -13.75 17.09
CA VAL A 344 -13.86 -12.43 16.67
C VAL A 344 -13.73 -12.32 15.15
N ALA A 345 -12.64 -12.81 14.58
CA ALA A 345 -12.48 -12.87 13.13
C ALA A 345 -13.64 -13.63 12.46
N GLY A 346 -14.03 -14.79 12.99
CA GLY A 346 -15.17 -15.56 12.47
C GLY A 346 -16.48 -14.77 12.46
N VAL A 347 -16.76 -14.04 13.54
CA VAL A 347 -17.95 -13.19 13.63
C VAL A 347 -17.93 -12.04 12.61
N LEU A 348 -16.77 -11.43 12.36
CA LEU A 348 -16.61 -10.38 11.36
C LEU A 348 -16.75 -10.90 9.93
N ILE A 349 -16.28 -12.12 9.67
CA ILE A 349 -16.44 -12.80 8.38
C ILE A 349 -17.92 -13.14 8.14
N GLU A 350 -18.65 -13.63 9.15
CA GLU A 350 -20.09 -13.84 9.07
C GLU A 350 -20.86 -12.55 8.77
N GLU A 351 -20.43 -11.42 9.35
CA GLU A 351 -21.02 -10.11 9.05
C GLU A 351 -20.87 -9.74 7.58
N LEU A 352 -19.71 -10.00 6.95
CA LEU A 352 -19.52 -9.80 5.51
C LEU A 352 -20.43 -10.70 4.69
N MET A 353 -20.52 -11.97 5.09
CA MET A 353 -21.36 -12.95 4.41
C MET A 353 -22.84 -12.56 4.48
N GLY A 354 -23.30 -11.86 5.51
CA GLY A 354 -24.69 -11.46 5.71
C GLY A 354 -25.14 -10.16 5.02
N GLN A 355 -24.26 -9.46 4.30
CA GLN A 355 -24.59 -8.17 3.67
C GLN A 355 -25.54 -8.31 2.46
N ASP A 356 -26.45 -7.35 2.28
CA ASP A 356 -27.52 -7.40 1.27
C ASP A 356 -26.98 -7.29 -0.18
N TYR A 357 -27.13 -8.37 -0.92
CA TYR A 357 -26.43 -8.74 -2.17
C TYR A 357 -26.89 -8.04 -3.45
N ARG A 358 -27.69 -6.97 -3.36
CA ARG A 358 -28.49 -6.46 -4.51
C ARG A 358 -27.70 -5.82 -5.67
N LYS A 359 -26.37 -5.71 -5.58
CA LYS A 359 -25.54 -5.10 -6.64
C LYS A 359 -24.44 -5.99 -7.21
N ASP A 360 -23.84 -6.88 -6.41
CA ASP A 360 -22.92 -7.93 -6.87
C ASP A 360 -22.68 -8.94 -5.72
N PRO A 361 -23.22 -10.16 -5.78
CA PRO A 361 -23.10 -11.14 -4.69
C PRO A 361 -21.69 -11.72 -4.55
N ALA A 362 -20.82 -11.59 -5.56
CA ALA A 362 -19.49 -12.21 -5.54
C ALA A 362 -18.51 -11.45 -4.63
N ILE A 363 -18.59 -10.12 -4.61
CA ILE A 363 -17.63 -9.26 -3.89
C ILE A 363 -17.56 -9.54 -2.37
N PRO A 364 -18.68 -9.52 -1.61
CA PRO A 364 -18.60 -9.75 -0.16
C PRO A 364 -18.17 -11.19 0.18
N LEU A 365 -18.49 -12.17 -0.68
CA LEU A 365 -18.08 -13.56 -0.49
C LEU A 365 -16.60 -13.77 -0.78
N ILE A 366 -16.07 -13.16 -1.85
CA ILE A 366 -14.63 -13.17 -2.15
C ILE A 366 -13.87 -12.51 -1.01
N LEU A 367 -14.31 -11.33 -0.56
CA LEU A 367 -13.68 -10.64 0.56
C LEU A 367 -13.75 -11.45 1.87
N ALA A 368 -14.86 -12.14 2.13
CA ALA A 368 -14.99 -13.03 3.27
C ALA A 368 -14.01 -14.22 3.18
N ALA A 369 -13.82 -14.80 1.99
CA ALA A 369 -12.84 -15.85 1.76
C ALA A 369 -11.39 -15.35 1.93
N GLU A 370 -11.08 -14.15 1.44
CA GLU A 370 -9.78 -13.48 1.66
C GLU A 370 -9.54 -13.22 3.16
N CYS A 371 -10.54 -12.73 3.88
CA CYS A 371 -10.46 -12.54 5.33
C CYS A 371 -10.23 -13.86 6.06
N LEU A 372 -10.89 -14.94 5.65
CA LEU A 372 -10.70 -16.28 6.22
C LEU A 372 -9.28 -16.80 5.98
N TRP A 373 -8.70 -16.51 4.80
CA TRP A 373 -7.33 -16.89 4.45
C TRP A 373 -6.29 -16.23 5.36
N GLU A 374 -6.56 -15.02 5.87
CA GLU A 374 -5.67 -14.34 6.81
C GLU A 374 -5.74 -14.89 8.24
N VAL A 375 -6.81 -15.61 8.60
CA VAL A 375 -6.95 -16.16 9.96
C VAL A 375 -5.90 -17.25 10.19
N LYS A 376 -5.07 -17.08 11.23
CA LYS A 376 -3.95 -18.00 11.54
C LYS A 376 -4.38 -19.46 11.68
N ASN A 377 -5.50 -19.71 12.34
CA ASN A 377 -6.06 -21.05 12.55
C ASN A 377 -7.57 -21.04 12.30
N PRO A 378 -8.02 -21.12 11.03
CA PRO A 378 -9.45 -21.04 10.70
C PRO A 378 -10.27 -22.15 11.37
N ALA A 379 -9.65 -23.30 11.63
CA ALA A 379 -10.26 -24.43 12.34
C ALA A 379 -10.69 -24.10 13.79
N ASN A 380 -10.14 -23.04 14.39
CA ASN A 380 -10.50 -22.63 15.74
C ASN A 380 -11.81 -21.84 15.80
N ILE A 381 -12.33 -21.31 14.69
CA ILE A 381 -13.62 -20.60 14.66
C ILE A 381 -14.73 -21.57 15.09
N LYS A 382 -15.46 -21.25 16.18
CA LYS A 382 -16.40 -22.20 16.80
C LYS A 382 -17.47 -22.75 15.84
N ASN A 383 -17.81 -24.03 16.07
CA ASN A 383 -18.69 -24.97 15.35
C ASN A 383 -20.17 -24.55 15.04
N GLN A 384 -20.54 -23.26 15.04
CA GLN A 384 -21.93 -22.83 14.77
C GLN A 384 -22.11 -22.08 13.44
N SER A 385 -21.04 -21.92 12.65
CA SER A 385 -21.05 -21.10 11.43
C SER A 385 -21.23 -21.89 10.12
N PRO A 386 -21.92 -21.35 9.10
CA PRO A 386 -21.94 -21.90 7.72
C PRO A 386 -20.55 -21.96 7.04
N LEU A 387 -19.49 -21.44 7.65
CA LEU A 387 -18.10 -21.45 7.17
C LEU A 387 -17.49 -22.86 6.93
N ARG A 388 -18.15 -23.95 7.37
CA ARG A 388 -17.68 -25.33 7.12
C ARG A 388 -17.60 -25.71 5.64
N CYS A 389 -18.40 -25.10 4.76
CA CYS A 389 -18.45 -25.48 3.35
C CYS A 389 -17.19 -25.12 2.56
N TRP A 390 -16.30 -24.30 3.12
CA TRP A 390 -15.08 -23.80 2.46
C TRP A 390 -13.79 -24.45 2.97
N ASN A 391 -13.86 -25.23 4.05
CA ASN A 391 -12.71 -25.92 4.66
C ASN A 391 -12.59 -27.39 4.20
N ALA A 392 -13.26 -27.78 3.11
CA ALA A 392 -13.29 -29.13 2.56
C ALA A 392 -12.53 -29.23 1.23
#